data_AF-A0A1I5V603-F1
#
_entry.id   AF-A0A1I5V603-F1
#
_cell.length_a   1.000
_cell.length_b   1.000
_cell.length_c   1.000
_cell.angle_alpha   90.00
_cell.angle_beta   90.00
_cell.angle_gamma   90.00
#
_symmetry.space_group_name_H-M   'P 1'
#
loop_
_entity.id
_entity.type
_entity.pdbx_description
1 polymer ?
#
loop_
_entity_poly.entity_id
_entity_poly.type
_entity_poly.pdbx_seq_one_letter_code
_entity_poly.pdbx_strand_id
1 'polypeptide(L)'
;MISQAVIDDVVRRAEEGVLDDALLASLRSANPGVHFTWCMDDDIMVNAKPLVERPRFNLYLVNSSDHCSVLSNDPDAASGIVLAEVIPD
;
A
#
# COMPACT_ATOMS: atom_id res chain seq x y z
N MET A 1 -13.25 -0.29 -3.53
CA MET A 1 -12.67 -1.05 -4.63
C MET A 1 -11.43 -0.34 -5.16
N ILE A 2 -10.30 -1.01 -4.99
CA ILE A 2 -9.02 -0.66 -5.61
C ILE A 2 -8.85 -1.60 -6.80
N SER A 3 -8.75 -1.05 -8.01
CA SER A 3 -8.60 -1.87 -9.21
C SER A 3 -7.16 -2.36 -9.36
N GLN A 4 -6.99 -3.45 -10.10
CA GLN A 4 -5.66 -3.98 -10.44
C GLN A 4 -4.77 -2.93 -11.10
N ALA A 5 -5.33 -2.06 -11.95
CA ALA A 5 -4.59 -0.97 -12.59
C ALA A 5 -3.99 0.02 -11.59
N VAL A 6 -4.66 0.29 -10.46
CA VAL A 6 -4.12 1.15 -9.40
C VAL A 6 -2.98 0.43 -8.69
N ILE A 7 -3.14 -0.85 -8.38
CA ILE A 7 -2.09 -1.66 -7.75
C ILE A 7 -0.84 -1.69 -8.63
N ASP A 8 -1.01 -1.94 -9.93
CA ASP A 8 0.10 -2.01 -10.88
C ASP A 8 0.83 -0.65 -11.02
N ASP A 9 0.10 0.47 -11.08
CA ASP A 9 0.72 1.80 -11.13
C ASP A 9 1.48 2.14 -9.84
N VAL A 10 0.92 1.77 -8.68
CA VAL A 10 1.57 1.96 -7.38
C VAL A 10 2.86 1.17 -7.29
N VAL A 11 2.81 -0.13 -7.63
CA VAL A 11 3.99 -1.02 -7.63
C VAL A 11 5.07 -0.45 -8.54
N ARG A 12 4.71 -0.07 -9.77
CA ARG A 12 5.67 0.48 -10.73
C ARG A 12 6.37 1.74 -10.21
N ARG A 13 5.61 2.69 -9.64
CA ARG A 13 6.19 3.94 -9.09
C ARG A 13 7.05 3.69 -7.86
N ALA A 14 6.66 2.74 -7.01
CA ALA A 14 7.44 2.36 -5.83
C ALA A 14 8.75 1.64 -6.22
N GLU A 15 8.76 0.86 -7.31
CA GLU A 15 9.97 0.22 -7.85
C GLU A 15 10.93 1.21 -8.52
N GLU A 16 10.39 2.20 -9.24
CA GLU A 16 11.17 3.22 -9.95
C GLU A 16 11.71 4.33 -9.01
N GLY A 17 11.09 4.52 -7.85
CA GLY A 17 11.31 5.67 -6.97
C GLY A 17 11.83 5.34 -5.56
N VAL A 18 11.71 6.33 -4.68
CA VAL A 18 11.92 6.20 -3.24
C VAL A 18 10.55 6.21 -2.56
N LEU A 19 10.39 5.38 -1.54
CA LEU A 19 9.18 5.34 -0.71
C LEU A 19 9.24 6.53 0.26
N ASP A 20 8.55 7.61 -0.09
CA ASP A 20 8.49 8.81 0.71
C ASP A 20 7.13 9.52 0.62
N ASP A 21 6.98 10.61 1.36
CA ASP A 21 5.78 11.45 1.32
C ASP A 21 5.50 12.04 -0.07
N ALA A 22 6.53 12.25 -0.91
CA ALA A 22 6.37 12.79 -2.25
C ALA A 22 5.73 11.76 -3.20
N LEU A 23 6.15 10.50 -3.13
CA LEU A 23 5.51 9.38 -3.81
C LEU A 23 4.05 9.25 -3.37
N LEU A 24 3.79 9.26 -2.06
CA LEU A 24 2.43 9.18 -1.51
C LEU A 24 1.55 10.34 -1.99
N ALA A 25 2.07 11.57 -2.00
CA ALA A 25 1.34 12.74 -2.50
C ALA A 25 0.99 12.59 -3.99
N SER A 26 1.94 12.11 -4.80
CA SER A 26 1.72 11.82 -6.22
C SER A 26 0.66 10.75 -6.46
N LEU A 27 0.68 9.67 -5.66
CA LEU A 27 -0.30 8.58 -5.71
C LEU A 27 -1.70 9.06 -5.31
N ARG A 28 -1.81 9.86 -4.24
CA ARG A 28 -3.07 10.47 -3.80
C ARG A 28 -3.64 11.43 -4.84
N SER A 29 -2.78 12.20 -5.51
CA SER A 29 -3.20 13.09 -6.59
C SER A 29 -3.70 12.33 -7.82
N ALA A 30 -3.10 11.17 -8.13
CA ALA A 30 -3.53 10.32 -9.24
C ALA A 30 -4.80 9.51 -8.92
N ASN A 31 -5.02 9.17 -7.65
CA ASN A 31 -6.12 8.31 -7.19
C ASN A 31 -6.92 9.01 -6.08
N PRO A 32 -7.73 10.03 -6.43
CA PRO A 32 -8.54 10.74 -5.45
C PRO A 32 -9.52 9.80 -4.75
N GLY A 33 -9.55 9.85 -3.42
CA GLY A 33 -10.40 9.00 -2.57
C GLY A 33 -9.76 7.69 -2.11
N VAL A 34 -8.55 7.37 -2.59
CA VAL A 34 -7.77 6.22 -2.06
C VAL A 34 -6.80 6.72 -0.99
N HIS A 35 -6.81 6.06 0.16
CA HIS A 35 -5.85 6.33 1.21
C HIS A 35 -4.54 5.61 0.93
N PHE A 36 -3.42 6.31 1.03
CA PHE A 36 -2.08 5.73 0.94
C PHE A 36 -1.33 6.00 2.22
N THR A 37 -0.72 4.96 2.76
CA THR A 37 0.12 5.00 3.95
C THR A 37 1.46 4.38 3.62
N TRP A 38 2.53 4.96 4.18
CA TRP A 38 3.87 4.38 4.13
C TRP A 38 4.33 4.13 5.56
N CYS A 39 4.93 2.97 5.79
CA CYS A 39 5.52 2.58 7.06
C CYS A 39 6.69 1.62 6.81
N MET A 40 7.36 1.21 7.87
CA MET A 40 8.35 0.14 7.80
C MET A 40 7.65 -1.22 7.82
N ASP A 41 8.27 -2.26 7.25
CA ASP A 41 7.76 -3.64 7.36
C ASP A 41 7.66 -4.11 8.83
N ASP A 42 8.57 -3.64 9.69
CA ASP A 42 8.54 -3.92 11.13
C ASP A 42 7.32 -3.32 11.88
N ASP A 43 6.68 -2.28 11.30
CA ASP A 43 5.46 -1.68 11.85
C ASP A 43 4.19 -2.45 11.41
N ILE A 44 4.33 -3.39 10.47
CA ILE A 44 3.23 -4.23 10.02
C ILE A 44 3.00 -5.36 11.03
N MET A 45 1.74 -5.65 11.30
CA MET A 45 1.34 -6.76 12.17
C MET A 45 1.97 -8.08 11.67
N VAL A 46 2.61 -8.83 12.57
CA VAL A 46 3.41 -10.05 12.30
C VAL A 46 2.68 -11.12 11.45
N ASN A 47 1.35 -11.09 11.37
CA ASN A 47 0.53 -12.04 10.60
C ASN A 47 -0.13 -11.45 9.34
N ALA A 48 0.21 -10.22 8.96
CA ALA A 48 -0.33 -9.61 7.75
C ALA A 48 0.25 -10.31 6.52
N LYS A 49 -0.63 -10.61 5.55
CA LYS A 49 -0.20 -11.13 4.25
C LYS A 49 -0.13 -9.97 3.26
N PRO A 50 1.04 -9.69 2.67
CA PRO A 50 1.14 -8.72 1.60
C PRO A 50 0.39 -9.22 0.36
N LEU A 51 -0.26 -8.29 -0.34
CA LEU A 51 -0.84 -8.54 -1.65
C LEU A 51 0.26 -8.66 -2.70
N VAL A 52 1.30 -7.82 -2.58
CA VAL A 52 2.47 -7.83 -3.46
C VAL A 52 3.73 -7.78 -2.60
N GLU A 53 4.64 -8.72 -2.82
CA GLU A 53 5.95 -8.76 -2.21
C GLU A 53 7.00 -8.27 -3.20
N ARG A 54 7.87 -7.37 -2.77
CA ARG A 54 9.05 -6.90 -3.52
C ARG A 54 10.28 -6.86 -2.61
N PRO A 55 11.49 -6.93 -3.18
CA PRO A 55 12.71 -6.95 -2.38
C PRO A 55 12.93 -5.72 -1.49
N ARG A 56 12.29 -4.59 -1.81
CA ARG A 56 12.43 -3.31 -1.11
C ARG A 56 11.15 -2.83 -0.43
N PHE A 57 10.02 -3.49 -0.69
CA PHE A 57 8.74 -3.12 -0.08
C PHE A 57 7.69 -4.22 -0.22
N ASN A 58 6.71 -4.16 0.65
CA ASN A 58 5.52 -4.98 0.62
C ASN A 58 4.28 -4.08 0.46
N LEU A 59 3.32 -4.50 -0.36
CA LEU A 59 2.07 -3.78 -0.57
C LEU A 59 0.95 -4.53 0.13
N TYR A 60 0.22 -3.84 1.00
CA TYR A 60 -0.96 -4.34 1.67
C TYR A 60 -2.17 -3.50 1.29
N LEU A 61 -3.35 -4.10 1.31
CA LEU A 61 -4.59 -3.35 1.22
C LEU A 61 -5.13 -3.10 2.61
N VAL A 62 -5.78 -1.96 2.78
CA VAL A 62 -6.52 -1.63 4.00
C VAL A 62 -7.97 -1.35 3.65
N ASN A 63 -8.88 -1.91 4.45
CA ASN A 63 -10.27 -1.52 4.45
C ASN A 63 -10.54 -0.67 5.69
N SER A 64 -10.92 0.58 5.47
CA SER A 64 -11.31 1.53 6.51
C SER A 64 -12.78 1.95 6.37
N SER A 65 -13.59 1.12 5.71
CA SER A 65 -15.03 1.36 5.56
C SER A 65 -15.81 1.18 6.88
N ASP A 66 -15.18 0.54 7.88
CA ASP A 66 -15.73 0.29 9.22
C ASP A 66 -15.01 1.12 10.29
N HIS A 67 -15.41 0.98 11.56
CA HIS A 67 -14.87 1.75 12.69
C HIS A 67 -13.36 1.58 12.96
N CYS A 68 -12.74 0.49 12.47
CA CYS A 68 -11.30 0.25 12.58
C CYS A 68 -10.74 -0.10 11.21
N SER A 69 -9.64 0.55 10.82
CA SER A 69 -8.90 0.19 9.61
C SER A 69 -8.26 -1.19 9.80
N VAL A 70 -8.58 -2.14 8.91
CA VAL A 70 -8.06 -3.51 8.95
C VAL A 70 -7.34 -3.84 7.65
N LEU A 71 -6.22 -4.56 7.75
CA LEU A 71 -5.54 -5.09 6.57
C LEU A 71 -6.42 -6.13 5.91
N SER A 72 -6.52 -6.05 4.59
CA SER A 72 -7.36 -6.89 3.74
C SER A 72 -6.54 -7.42 2.57
N ASN A 73 -6.95 -8.57 2.03
CA ASN A 73 -6.48 -9.08 0.74
C ASN A 73 -7.57 -9.00 -0.34
N ASP A 74 -8.69 -8.36 -0.01
CA ASP A 74 -9.82 -8.15 -0.91
C ASP A 74 -9.73 -6.73 -1.51
N PRO A 75 -9.33 -6.60 -2.79
CA PRO A 75 -9.29 -5.31 -3.49
C PRO A 75 -10.67 -4.69 -3.68
N ASP A 76 -11.74 -5.47 -3.75
CA ASP A 76 -13.09 -4.96 -3.92
C ASP A 76 -13.55 -4.22 -2.66
N ALA A 77 -13.25 -4.81 -1.50
CA ALA A 77 -13.53 -4.25 -0.19
C ALA A 77 -12.50 -3.18 0.27
N ALA A 78 -11.32 -3.12 -0.35
CA ALA A 78 -10.28 -2.18 0.04
C ALA A 78 -10.66 -0.70 -0.23
N SER A 79 -10.23 0.16 0.69
CA SER A 79 -10.37 1.62 0.62
C SER A 79 -9.02 2.34 0.63
N GLY A 80 -7.92 1.63 0.88
CA GLY A 80 -6.57 2.19 0.85
C GLY A 80 -5.47 1.15 0.61
N ILE A 81 -4.25 1.63 0.46
CA ILE A 81 -3.02 0.87 0.25
C ILE A 81 -1.98 1.28 1.29
N VAL A 82 -1.27 0.30 1.82
CA VAL A 82 -0.11 0.50 2.68
C VAL A 82 1.11 -0.01 1.92
N LEU A 83 2.14 0.83 1.80
CA LEU A 83 3.45 0.48 1.30
C LEU A 83 4.38 0.33 2.52
N ALA A 84 4.76 -0.89 2.83
CA ALA A 84 5.70 -1.17 3.90
C ALA A 84 7.10 -1.31 3.31
N GLU A 85 8.02 -0.44 3.70
CA GLU A 85 9.40 -0.50 3.23
C GLU A 85 10.16 -1.65 3.90
N VAL A 86 10.81 -2.48 3.09
CA VAL A 86 11.64 -3.59 3.53
C VAL A 86 13.09 -3.16 3.38
N ILE A 87 13.83 -3.10 4.49
CA ILE A 87 15.28 -2.90 4.44
C ILE A 87 15.92 -4.28 4.25
N PRO A 88 16.54 -4.57 3.10
CA PRO A 88 17.34 -5.78 2.95
C PRO A 88 18.56 -5.71 3.87
N ASP A 89 18.89 -6.85 4.49
CA ASP A 89 20.06 -7.04 5.36
C ASP A 89 21.39 -6.85 4.61
#